data_AF-A0A1G7IJS8-F1
#
_entry.id   AF-A0A1G7IJS8-F1
#
_cell.length_a   1.000
_cell.length_b   1.000
_cell.length_c   1.000
_cell.angle_alpha   90.00
_cell.angle_beta   90.00
_cell.angle_gamma   90.00
#
_symmetry.space_group_name_H-M   'P 1'
#
loop_
_entity.id
_entity.type
_entity.pdbx_description
1 polymer ?
#
loop_
_entity_poly.entity_id
_entity_poly.type
_entity_poly.pdbx_seq_one_letter_code
_entity_poly.pdbx_strand_id
1 'polypeptide(L)'
;MTYLLPILAVLVSFLFVYLIKPKKKEGIKLLLAFSGAFLLALTVFELLPEIYEGTDQKKVGVFVMLGILLQIFLEFFSKGAEHGHMHMDSNKTEFPWLLFISLSVHSLLEGVPIGDHHSMLYAILVHKIPIAIILSIFLIGSKMSKPSAYFFICLFSIMTPLGTYLAANIELLSTIKSELNAVAIGVFLHISTVILFESSEGHKFNLSKLLVIIIGIIIAYFL
;
A
#
# COMPACT_ATOMS: atom_id res chain seq x y z
N MET A 1 18.33 6.51 4.08
CA MET A 1 17.01 7.18 3.93
C MET A 1 15.94 6.21 3.51
N THR A 2 16.23 5.33 2.54
CA THR A 2 15.36 4.26 2.02
C THR A 2 14.61 3.45 3.08
N TYR A 3 15.28 3.03 4.16
CA TYR A 3 14.64 2.26 5.24
C TYR A 3 13.91 3.13 6.28
N LEU A 4 14.36 4.36 6.50
CA LEU A 4 13.85 5.22 7.57
C LEU A 4 12.56 5.92 7.17
N LEU A 5 12.46 6.38 5.92
CA LEU A 5 11.31 7.14 5.45
C LEU A 5 9.98 6.35 5.54
N PRO A 6 9.90 5.07 5.13
CA PRO A 6 8.66 4.29 5.28
C PRO A 6 8.25 4.11 6.74
N ILE A 7 9.22 3.92 7.65
CA ILE A 7 8.95 3.85 9.10
C ILE A 7 8.34 5.16 9.57
N LEU A 8 8.97 6.29 9.24
CA LEU A 8 8.49 7.61 9.63
C LEU A 8 7.11 7.92 9.04
N ALA A 9 6.85 7.55 7.78
CA ALA A 9 5.54 7.74 7.15
C ALA A 9 4.41 7.07 7.96
N VAL A 10 4.64 5.84 8.43
CA VAL A 10 3.66 5.11 9.26
C VAL A 10 3.53 5.75 10.65
N LEU A 11 4.64 5.99 11.35
CA LEU A 11 4.61 6.50 12.72
C LEU A 11 4.05 7.93 12.81
N VAL A 12 4.41 8.81 11.87
CA VAL A 12 3.88 10.17 11.79
C VAL A 12 2.40 10.16 11.45
N SER A 13 1.96 9.28 10.54
CA SER A 13 0.53 9.12 10.22
C SER A 13 -0.27 8.67 11.44
N PHE A 14 0.26 7.73 12.22
CA PHE A 14 -0.37 7.29 13.46
C PHE A 14 -0.43 8.41 14.51
N LEU A 15 0.67 9.15 14.71
CA LEU A 15 0.70 10.29 15.63
C LEU A 15 -0.30 11.38 15.20
N PHE A 16 -0.37 11.68 13.90
CA PHE A 16 -1.35 12.61 13.33
C PHE A 16 -2.78 12.20 13.67
N VAL A 17 -3.14 10.93 13.46
CA VAL A 17 -4.49 10.43 13.80
C VAL A 17 -4.74 10.48 15.30
N TYR A 18 -3.75 10.12 16.12
CA TYR A 18 -3.88 10.15 17.58
C TYR A 18 -4.16 11.55 18.13
N LEU A 19 -3.49 12.57 17.59
CA LEU A 19 -3.63 13.97 17.99
C LEU A 19 -4.88 14.63 17.41
N ILE A 20 -5.10 14.48 16.10
CA ILE A 20 -6.13 15.25 15.37
C ILE A 20 -7.49 14.54 15.39
N LYS A 21 -7.52 13.21 15.43
CA LYS A 21 -8.74 12.39 15.37
C LYS A 21 -9.64 12.81 14.19
N PRO A 22 -9.15 12.68 12.95
CA PRO A 22 -9.86 13.17 11.76
C PRO A 22 -11.26 12.55 11.65
N LYS A 23 -12.28 13.40 11.52
CA LYS A 23 -13.70 12.99 11.44
C LYS A 23 -14.26 12.98 10.00
N LYS A 24 -13.64 13.71 9.07
CA LYS A 24 -14.13 13.85 7.69
C LYS A 24 -13.64 12.71 6.81
N LYS A 25 -14.55 11.80 6.42
CA LYS A 25 -14.26 10.66 5.53
C LYS A 25 -13.88 11.07 4.10
N GLU A 26 -14.40 12.20 3.61
CA GLU A 26 -14.18 12.66 2.24
C GLU A 26 -12.72 13.01 1.94
N GLY A 27 -12.02 13.69 2.85
CA GLY A 27 -10.61 14.03 2.67
C GLY A 27 -9.72 12.78 2.58
N ILE A 28 -10.04 11.74 3.37
CA ILE A 28 -9.33 10.45 3.32
C ILE A 28 -9.59 9.75 1.98
N LYS A 29 -10.83 9.78 1.47
CA LYS A 29 -11.17 9.22 0.14
C LYS A 29 -10.41 9.93 -0.99
N LEU A 30 -10.28 11.26 -0.95
CA LEU A 30 -9.50 12.01 -1.95
C LEU A 30 -8.00 11.72 -1.85
N LEU A 31 -7.46 11.62 -0.62
CA LEU A 31 -6.07 11.25 -0.40
C LEU A 31 -5.75 9.84 -0.91
N LEU A 32 -6.65 8.88 -0.66
CA LEU A 32 -6.57 7.53 -1.22
C LEU A 32 -6.57 7.58 -2.75
N ALA A 33 -7.51 8.30 -3.38
CA ALA A 33 -7.60 8.40 -4.84
C ALA A 33 -6.32 9.00 -5.46
N PHE A 34 -5.77 10.05 -4.86
CA PHE A 34 -4.47 10.61 -5.26
C PHE A 34 -3.36 9.57 -5.15
N SER A 35 -3.24 8.91 -3.99
CA SER A 35 -2.24 7.88 -3.73
C SER A 35 -2.33 6.72 -4.72
N GLY A 36 -3.53 6.20 -4.97
CA GLY A 36 -3.77 5.11 -5.90
C GLY A 36 -3.41 5.50 -7.33
N ALA A 37 -3.77 6.71 -7.77
CA ALA A 37 -3.39 7.23 -9.08
C ALA A 37 -1.86 7.37 -9.24
N PHE A 38 -1.20 7.91 -8.22
CA PHE A 38 0.25 8.10 -8.21
C PHE A 38 1.01 6.77 -8.28
N LEU A 39 0.60 5.79 -7.46
CA LEU A 39 1.19 4.45 -7.45
C LEU A 39 0.94 3.72 -8.79
N LEU A 40 -0.27 3.80 -9.34
CA LEU A 40 -0.60 3.22 -10.65
C LEU A 40 0.28 3.83 -11.75
N ALA A 41 0.39 5.16 -11.77
CA ALA A 41 1.14 5.87 -12.78
C ALA A 41 2.62 5.47 -12.77
N LEU A 42 3.29 5.43 -11.61
CA LEU A 42 4.68 4.96 -11.53
C LEU A 42 4.82 3.47 -11.89
N THR A 43 3.84 2.65 -11.50
CA THR A 43 3.83 1.23 -11.93
C THR A 43 3.76 1.11 -13.46
N VAL A 44 2.98 1.95 -14.13
CA VAL A 44 2.79 1.93 -15.60
C VAL A 44 3.93 2.61 -16.36
N PHE A 45 4.46 3.72 -15.85
CA PHE A 45 5.50 4.48 -16.54
C PHE A 45 6.91 3.93 -16.33
N GLU A 46 7.17 3.27 -15.19
CA GLU A 46 8.51 2.81 -14.85
C GLU A 46 8.57 1.29 -14.70
N LEU A 47 7.86 0.72 -13.72
CA LEU A 47 8.05 -0.69 -13.35
C LEU A 47 7.66 -1.66 -14.47
N LEU A 48 6.53 -1.42 -15.13
CA LEU A 48 6.05 -2.27 -16.22
C LEU A 48 7.01 -2.24 -17.41
N PRO A 49 7.37 -1.09 -18.01
CA PRO A 49 8.34 -1.07 -19.11
C PRO A 49 9.65 -1.76 -18.75
N GLU A 50 10.19 -1.48 -17.57
CA GLU A 50 11.50 -2.01 -17.15
C GLU A 50 11.48 -3.52 -16.94
N ILE A 51 10.45 -4.07 -16.28
CA ILE A 51 10.42 -5.51 -15.98
C ILE A 51 10.28 -6.37 -17.25
N TYR A 52 9.68 -5.83 -18.32
CA TYR A 52 9.51 -6.52 -19.60
C TYR A 52 10.75 -6.40 -20.51
N GLU A 53 11.73 -5.59 -20.14
CA GLU A 53 12.99 -5.45 -20.86
C GLU A 53 14.01 -6.50 -20.38
N GLY A 54 14.58 -7.29 -21.29
CA GLY A 54 15.64 -8.24 -20.97
C GLY A 54 15.21 -9.51 -20.21
N THR A 55 13.91 -9.75 -20.02
CA THR A 55 13.37 -10.92 -19.30
C THR A 55 12.44 -11.78 -20.18
N ASP A 56 12.11 -12.99 -19.71
CA ASP A 56 11.04 -13.78 -20.33
C ASP A 56 9.68 -13.11 -20.03
N GLN A 57 9.16 -12.41 -21.04
CA GLN A 57 7.93 -11.63 -20.95
C GLN A 57 6.71 -12.49 -20.53
N LYS A 58 6.63 -13.75 -20.96
CA LYS A 58 5.51 -14.62 -20.56
C LYS A 58 5.63 -14.99 -19.09
N LYS A 59 6.85 -15.30 -18.63
CA LYS A 59 7.12 -15.59 -17.22
C LYS A 59 6.77 -14.37 -16.36
N VAL A 60 7.22 -13.17 -16.74
CA VAL A 60 6.86 -11.92 -16.04
C VAL A 60 5.35 -11.75 -15.94
N GLY A 61 4.63 -11.90 -17.06
CA GLY A 61 3.17 -11.82 -17.06
C GLY A 61 2.50 -12.80 -16.09
N VAL A 62 3.01 -14.02 -15.96
CA VAL A 62 2.53 -14.98 -14.96
C VAL A 62 2.74 -14.48 -13.53
N PHE A 63 3.91 -13.95 -13.20
CA PHE A 63 4.18 -13.44 -11.84
C PHE A 63 3.39 -12.16 -11.52
N VAL A 64 3.13 -11.29 -12.50
CA VAL A 64 2.19 -10.16 -12.34
C VAL A 64 0.79 -10.68 -12.00
N MET A 65 0.29 -11.68 -12.73
CA MET A 65 -1.01 -12.29 -12.43
C MET A 65 -1.04 -12.97 -11.06
N LEU A 66 0.05 -13.63 -10.66
CA LEU A 66 0.18 -14.20 -9.31
C LEU A 66 0.15 -13.11 -8.24
N GLY A 67 0.77 -11.95 -8.48
CA GLY A 67 0.71 -10.80 -7.58
C GLY A 67 -0.71 -10.27 -7.40
N ILE A 68 -1.48 -10.15 -8.48
CA ILE A 68 -2.90 -9.76 -8.43
C ILE A 68 -3.70 -10.78 -7.61
N LEU A 69 -3.56 -12.07 -7.91
CA LEU A 69 -4.28 -13.14 -7.20
C LEU A 69 -3.91 -13.20 -5.71
N LEU A 70 -2.62 -13.03 -5.41
CA LEU A 70 -2.14 -12.96 -4.05
C LEU A 70 -2.77 -11.77 -3.31
N GLN A 71 -2.81 -10.59 -3.93
CA GLN A 71 -3.41 -9.44 -3.28
C GLN A 71 -4.92 -9.59 -3.08
N ILE A 72 -5.66 -10.16 -4.04
CA ILE A 72 -7.08 -10.51 -3.85
C ILE A 72 -7.26 -11.43 -2.64
N PHE A 73 -6.39 -12.43 -2.50
CA PHE A 73 -6.41 -13.33 -1.35
C PHE A 73 -6.11 -12.60 -0.03
N LEU A 74 -5.12 -11.71 0.00
CA LEU A 74 -4.80 -10.90 1.17
C LEU A 74 -5.96 -9.95 1.54
N GLU A 75 -6.60 -9.34 0.56
CA GLU A 75 -7.72 -8.41 0.74
C GLU A 75 -8.91 -9.07 1.45
N PHE A 76 -9.20 -10.35 1.15
CA PHE A 76 -10.24 -11.11 1.85
C PHE A 76 -10.03 -11.12 3.37
N PHE A 77 -8.77 -11.21 3.84
CA PHE A 77 -8.43 -11.17 5.25
C PHE A 77 -8.32 -9.75 5.82
N SER A 78 -7.95 -8.77 4.99
CA SER A 78 -7.86 -7.37 5.41
C SER A 78 -9.22 -6.68 5.45
N LYS A 79 -10.26 -7.26 4.82
CA LYS A 79 -11.60 -6.67 4.66
C LYS A 79 -11.53 -5.27 4.01
N GLY A 80 -10.60 -5.07 3.08
CA GLY A 80 -10.45 -3.79 2.39
C GLY A 80 -9.81 -2.67 3.22
N ALA A 81 -8.99 -3.01 4.21
CA ALA A 81 -8.31 -2.02 5.05
C ALA A 81 -7.34 -1.14 4.26
N GLU A 82 -6.67 -1.70 3.26
CA GLU A 82 -5.75 -0.98 2.38
C GLU A 82 -6.41 0.13 1.53
N HIS A 83 -7.73 0.04 1.33
CA HIS A 83 -8.47 0.97 0.47
C HIS A 83 -9.63 1.70 1.18
N GLY A 84 -9.77 1.50 2.49
CA GLY A 84 -10.63 2.33 3.36
C GLY A 84 -12.00 1.75 3.72
N HIS A 85 -12.26 0.49 3.40
CA HIS A 85 -13.56 -0.19 3.60
C HIS A 85 -13.68 -0.97 4.94
N MET A 86 -13.00 -0.53 6.00
CA MET A 86 -13.09 -1.21 7.30
C MET A 86 -14.40 -0.93 8.04
N HIS A 87 -15.21 -1.98 8.24
CA HIS A 87 -16.35 -1.96 9.16
C HIS A 87 -15.90 -2.26 10.60
N MET A 88 -16.15 -1.31 11.50
CA MET A 88 -15.89 -1.48 12.94
C MET A 88 -16.97 -2.35 13.57
N ASP A 89 -16.64 -3.61 13.84
CA ASP A 89 -17.49 -4.46 14.66
C ASP A 89 -17.21 -4.17 16.14
N SER A 90 -18.12 -3.43 16.76
CA SER A 90 -17.95 -2.83 18.10
C SER A 90 -17.82 -3.85 19.23
N ASN A 91 -18.01 -5.13 18.96
CA ASN A 91 -18.05 -6.20 19.96
C ASN A 91 -16.80 -7.06 20.03
N LYS A 92 -15.83 -6.88 19.13
CA LYS A 92 -14.57 -7.65 19.15
C LYS A 92 -13.50 -6.92 19.94
N THR A 93 -13.01 -7.56 21.01
CA THR A 93 -11.89 -7.09 21.85
C THR A 93 -10.58 -7.77 21.48
N GLU A 94 -10.62 -8.81 20.66
CA GLU A 94 -9.46 -9.61 20.27
C GLU A 94 -8.64 -8.93 19.18
N PHE A 95 -7.34 -9.24 19.18
CA PHE A 95 -6.40 -8.74 18.20
C PHE A 95 -6.75 -9.29 16.80
N PRO A 96 -6.90 -8.44 15.77
CA PRO A 96 -7.30 -8.87 14.44
C PRO A 96 -6.09 -9.44 13.67
N TRP A 97 -5.66 -10.64 14.06
CA TRP A 97 -4.46 -11.30 13.51
C TRP A 97 -4.50 -11.49 12.00
N LEU A 98 -5.66 -11.84 11.43
CA LEU A 98 -5.81 -12.02 9.98
C LEU A 98 -5.57 -10.71 9.22
N LEU A 99 -6.13 -9.61 9.71
CA LEU A 99 -5.88 -8.26 9.17
C LEU A 99 -4.39 -7.91 9.28
N PHE A 100 -3.79 -8.16 10.44
CA PHE A 100 -2.39 -7.85 10.69
C PHE A 100 -1.45 -8.60 9.74
N ILE A 101 -1.62 -9.92 9.64
CA ILE A 101 -0.77 -10.79 8.82
C ILE A 101 -0.94 -10.41 7.35
N SER A 102 -2.18 -10.20 6.90
CA SER A 102 -2.47 -9.78 5.53
C SER A 102 -1.75 -8.48 5.16
N LEU A 103 -1.96 -7.42 5.95
CA LEU A 103 -1.33 -6.12 5.72
C LEU A 103 0.20 -6.17 5.84
N SER A 104 0.73 -7.05 6.68
CA SER A 104 2.18 -7.24 6.83
C SER A 104 2.79 -7.89 5.61
N VAL A 105 2.20 -8.98 5.09
CA VAL A 105 2.65 -9.64 3.86
C VAL A 105 2.58 -8.67 2.69
N HIS A 106 1.43 -7.99 2.54
CA HIS A 106 1.25 -6.95 1.54
C HIS A 106 2.37 -5.90 1.63
N SER A 107 2.59 -5.30 2.81
CA SER A 107 3.60 -4.22 2.99
C SER A 107 5.04 -4.70 2.83
N LEU A 108 5.31 -5.97 3.09
CA LEU A 108 6.62 -6.59 2.85
C LEU A 108 6.89 -6.72 1.35
N LEU A 109 5.89 -7.13 0.55
CA LEU A 109 6.02 -7.23 -0.90
C LEU A 109 6.23 -5.85 -1.56
N GLU A 110 5.57 -4.81 -1.04
CA GLU A 110 5.80 -3.45 -1.55
C GLU A 110 7.24 -2.97 -1.37
N GLY A 111 7.95 -3.49 -0.36
CA GLY A 111 9.33 -3.11 -0.10
C GLY A 111 10.33 -3.61 -1.14
N VAL A 112 9.98 -4.65 -1.91
CA VAL A 112 10.88 -5.31 -2.87
C VAL A 112 11.42 -4.34 -3.94
N PRO A 113 10.59 -3.61 -4.70
CA PRO A 113 11.07 -2.75 -5.80
C PRO A 113 11.80 -1.49 -5.33
N ILE A 114 11.77 -1.13 -4.04
CA ILE A 114 12.39 0.12 -3.54
C ILE A 114 13.91 0.16 -3.79
N GLY A 115 14.58 -0.99 -3.76
CA GLY A 115 16.04 -1.07 -3.90
C GLY A 115 16.56 -0.66 -5.28
N ASP A 116 15.73 -0.78 -6.32
CA ASP A 116 16.13 -0.62 -7.71
C ASP A 116 15.68 0.72 -8.31
N HIS A 117 14.64 1.34 -7.75
CA HIS A 117 14.03 2.55 -8.30
C HIS A 117 13.84 3.62 -7.21
N HIS A 118 14.58 4.73 -7.34
CA HIS A 118 14.48 5.84 -6.38
C HIS A 118 13.10 6.50 -6.36
N SER A 119 12.48 6.64 -7.53
CA SER A 119 11.09 7.07 -7.75
C SER A 119 10.08 6.22 -6.94
N MET A 120 10.34 4.91 -6.86
CA MET A 120 9.43 3.97 -6.19
C MET A 120 9.41 4.11 -4.68
N LEU A 121 10.50 4.61 -4.08
CA LEU A 121 10.48 5.04 -2.68
C LEU A 121 9.41 6.12 -2.47
N TYR A 122 9.32 7.11 -3.34
CA TYR A 122 8.30 8.16 -3.24
C TYR A 122 6.89 7.62 -3.50
N ALA A 123 6.72 6.71 -4.46
CA ALA A 123 5.46 5.98 -4.72
C ALA A 123 4.91 5.36 -3.43
N ILE A 124 5.76 4.59 -2.77
CA ILE A 124 5.40 3.81 -1.59
C ILE A 124 5.19 4.72 -0.38
N LEU A 125 5.94 5.82 -0.25
CA LEU A 125 5.69 6.82 0.80
C LEU A 125 4.31 7.47 0.64
N VAL A 126 4.00 7.92 -0.56
CA VAL A 126 2.69 8.52 -0.89
C VAL A 126 1.57 7.52 -0.63
N HIS A 127 1.80 6.24 -0.91
CA HIS A 127 0.84 5.17 -0.67
C HIS A 127 0.67 4.79 0.81
N LYS A 128 1.77 4.71 1.58
CA LYS A 128 1.73 4.27 2.97
C LYS A 128 1.08 5.27 3.91
N ILE A 129 1.13 6.57 3.62
CA ILE A 129 0.47 7.58 4.46
C ILE A 129 -1.04 7.32 4.60
N PRO A 130 -1.84 7.26 3.52
CA PRO A 130 -3.28 6.99 3.64
C PRO A 130 -3.59 5.65 4.30
N ILE A 131 -2.88 4.57 3.97
CA ILE A 131 -3.08 3.25 4.61
C ILE A 131 -2.82 3.34 6.12
N ALA A 132 -1.70 3.96 6.52
CA ALA A 132 -1.36 4.12 7.92
C ALA A 132 -2.40 4.97 8.66
N ILE A 133 -2.94 6.02 8.03
CA ILE A 133 -4.05 6.81 8.60
C ILE A 133 -5.27 5.94 8.85
N ILE A 134 -5.71 5.15 7.86
CA ILE A 134 -6.91 4.29 7.96
C ILE A 134 -6.73 3.24 9.05
N LEU A 135 -5.58 2.57 9.05
CA LEU A 135 -5.23 1.57 10.05
C LEU A 135 -5.19 2.19 11.45
N SER A 136 -4.63 3.39 11.58
CA SER A 136 -4.57 4.12 12.86
C SER A 136 -5.95 4.49 13.38
N ILE A 137 -6.84 4.97 12.50
CA ILE A 137 -8.24 5.29 12.86
C ILE A 137 -8.93 4.03 13.39
N PHE A 138 -8.73 2.90 12.72
CA PHE A 138 -9.30 1.62 13.14
C PHE A 138 -8.74 1.14 14.49
N LEU A 139 -7.42 1.12 14.66
CA LEU A 139 -6.79 0.67 15.90
C LEU A 139 -7.22 1.53 17.10
N ILE A 140 -7.26 2.85 16.94
CA ILE A 140 -7.67 3.80 17.99
C ILE A 140 -9.18 3.72 18.25
N GLY A 141 -9.98 3.46 17.23
CA GLY A 141 -11.44 3.32 17.35
C GLY A 141 -11.89 1.96 17.91
N SER A 142 -11.03 0.95 17.84
CA SER A 142 -11.33 -0.40 18.34
C SER A 142 -11.34 -0.47 19.88
N LYS A 143 -11.86 -1.57 20.44
CA LYS A 143 -11.78 -1.86 21.89
C LYS A 143 -10.41 -2.44 22.32
N MET A 144 -9.40 -2.43 21.45
CA MET A 144 -8.08 -2.96 21.76
C MET A 144 -7.35 -2.11 22.81
N SER A 145 -6.44 -2.74 23.55
CA SER A 145 -5.59 -2.01 24.49
C SER A 145 -4.62 -1.08 23.74
N LYS A 146 -4.32 0.10 24.31
CA LYS A 146 -3.37 1.05 23.72
C LYS A 146 -1.97 0.43 23.48
N PRO A 147 -1.40 -0.38 24.41
CA PRO A 147 -0.14 -1.08 24.15
C PRO A 147 -0.19 -1.98 22.92
N SER A 148 -1.30 -2.71 22.70
CA SER A 148 -1.46 -3.55 21.52
C SER A 148 -1.52 -2.74 20.23
N ALA A 149 -2.18 -1.58 20.23
CA ALA A 149 -2.22 -0.69 19.07
C ALA A 149 -0.83 -0.11 18.73
N TYR A 150 -0.06 0.31 19.74
CA TYR A 150 1.31 0.77 19.54
C TYR A 150 2.22 -0.34 19.00
N PHE A 151 2.13 -1.54 19.58
CA PHE A 151 2.87 -2.70 19.11
C PHE A 151 2.56 -3.00 17.63
N PHE A 152 1.28 -3.00 17.24
CA PHE A 152 0.86 -3.23 15.86
C PHE A 152 1.49 -2.22 14.90
N ILE A 153 1.38 -0.93 15.21
CA ILE A 153 1.89 0.13 14.34
C ILE A 153 3.40 0.10 14.23
N CYS A 154 4.12 -0.13 15.32
CA CYS A 154 5.58 -0.28 15.29
C CYS A 154 5.97 -1.47 14.41
N LEU A 155 5.31 -2.62 14.58
CA LEU A 155 5.63 -3.81 13.80
C LEU A 155 5.29 -3.62 12.31
N PHE A 156 4.12 -3.04 12.01
CA PHE A 156 3.71 -2.69 10.65
C PHE A 156 4.69 -1.72 9.97
N SER A 157 5.20 -0.72 10.71
CA SER A 157 6.16 0.26 10.17
C SER A 157 7.47 -0.36 9.67
N ILE A 158 7.84 -1.54 10.19
CA ILE A 158 9.08 -2.24 9.85
C ILE A 158 8.91 -3.13 8.61
N MET A 159 7.67 -3.51 8.23
CA MET A 159 7.44 -4.52 7.18
C MET A 159 7.96 -4.10 5.80
N THR A 160 7.73 -2.86 5.38
CA THR A 160 8.25 -2.36 4.09
C THR A 160 9.78 -2.26 4.07
N PRO A 161 10.45 -1.62 5.06
CA PRO A 161 11.91 -1.66 5.17
C PRO A 161 12.48 -3.09 5.22
N LEU A 162 11.79 -4.00 5.91
CA LEU A 162 12.17 -5.40 5.99
C LEU A 162 12.09 -6.06 4.60
N GLY A 163 11.03 -5.84 3.83
CA GLY A 163 10.92 -6.29 2.45
C GLY A 163 12.08 -5.83 1.58
N THR A 164 12.41 -4.53 1.64
CA THR A 164 13.56 -3.96 0.94
C THR A 164 14.87 -4.60 1.38
N TYR A 165 15.06 -4.78 2.69
CA TYR A 165 16.29 -5.36 3.23
C TYR A 165 16.46 -6.82 2.80
N LEU A 166 15.41 -7.62 2.90
CA LEU A 166 15.43 -9.03 2.50
C LEU A 166 15.75 -9.17 1.01
N ALA A 167 15.08 -8.38 0.16
CA ALA A 167 15.31 -8.39 -1.29
C ALA A 167 16.75 -7.99 -1.68
N ALA A 168 17.38 -7.11 -0.91
CA ALA A 168 18.74 -6.63 -1.17
C ALA A 168 19.85 -7.55 -0.61
N ASN A 169 19.60 -8.28 0.48
CA ASN A 169 20.67 -8.96 1.24
C ASN A 169 20.59 -10.49 1.22
N ILE A 170 19.50 -11.09 0.75
CA ILE A 170 19.37 -12.56 0.67
C ILE A 170 19.68 -13.01 -0.76
N GLU A 171 20.76 -13.77 -0.93
CA GLU A 171 21.22 -14.28 -2.22
C GLU A 171 20.15 -15.11 -2.96
N LEU A 172 19.39 -15.94 -2.23
CA LEU A 172 18.27 -16.68 -2.81
C LEU A 172 17.21 -15.76 -3.43
N LEU A 173 16.88 -14.65 -2.76
CA LEU A 173 15.90 -13.68 -3.25
C LEU A 173 16.46 -12.87 -4.42
N SER A 174 17.77 -12.63 -4.47
CA SER A 174 18.42 -11.97 -5.60
C SER A 174 18.28 -12.77 -6.91
N THR A 175 18.25 -14.11 -6.82
CA THR A 175 18.09 -14.99 -7.99
C THR A 175 16.67 -14.94 -8.58
N ILE A 176 15.66 -14.68 -7.76
CA ILE A 176 14.25 -14.59 -8.16
C ILE A 176 13.71 -13.16 -8.10
N LYS A 177 14.61 -12.17 -8.16
CA LYS A 177 14.25 -10.77 -7.93
C LYS A 177 13.29 -10.21 -8.96
N SER A 178 13.46 -10.60 -10.24
CA SER A 178 12.56 -10.17 -11.32
C SER A 178 11.14 -10.69 -11.10
N GLU A 179 11.02 -11.93 -10.62
CA GLU A 179 9.76 -12.57 -10.28
C GLU A 179 9.09 -11.88 -9.09
N LEU A 180 9.86 -11.51 -8.06
CA LEU A 180 9.35 -10.77 -6.91
C LEU A 180 8.92 -9.35 -7.28
N ASN A 181 9.67 -8.65 -8.13
CA ASN A 181 9.27 -7.34 -8.67
C ASN A 181 7.98 -7.47 -9.51
N ALA A 182 7.86 -8.51 -10.34
CA ALA A 182 6.63 -8.78 -11.09
C ALA A 182 5.43 -9.05 -10.16
N VAL A 183 5.62 -9.80 -9.07
CA VAL A 183 4.58 -9.97 -8.03
C VAL A 183 4.21 -8.62 -7.40
N ALA A 184 5.18 -7.78 -7.05
CA ALA A 184 4.93 -6.45 -6.48
C ALA A 184 4.15 -5.55 -7.46
N ILE A 185 4.48 -5.58 -8.75
CA ILE A 185 3.73 -4.89 -9.81
C ILE A 185 2.26 -5.36 -9.81
N GLY A 186 2.03 -6.68 -9.76
CA GLY A 186 0.67 -7.24 -9.67
C GLY A 186 -0.10 -6.75 -8.44
N VAL A 187 0.55 -6.70 -7.28
CA VAL A 187 0.00 -6.14 -6.04
C VAL A 187 -0.38 -4.67 -6.22
N PHE A 188 0.51 -3.85 -6.79
CA PHE A 188 0.27 -2.42 -7.02
C PHE A 188 -0.87 -2.18 -8.00
N LEU A 189 -0.93 -2.94 -9.10
CA LEU A 189 -2.01 -2.86 -10.09
C LEU A 189 -3.36 -3.16 -9.44
N HIS A 190 -3.46 -4.24 -8.66
CA HIS A 190 -4.70 -4.57 -7.95
C HIS A 190 -5.14 -3.45 -6.99
N ILE A 191 -4.28 -3.04 -6.07
CA ILE A 191 -4.66 -2.06 -5.03
C ILE A 191 -5.00 -0.71 -5.63
N SER A 192 -4.18 -0.23 -6.56
CA SER A 192 -4.41 1.08 -7.18
C SER A 192 -5.72 1.11 -7.96
N THR A 193 -6.04 0.04 -8.71
CA THR A 193 -7.31 -0.03 -9.44
C THR A 193 -8.51 -0.16 -8.51
N VAL A 194 -8.43 -0.97 -7.45
CA VAL A 194 -9.49 -1.04 -6.43
C VAL A 194 -9.72 0.34 -5.80
N ILE A 195 -8.67 1.04 -5.39
CA ILE A 195 -8.77 2.40 -4.83
C ILE A 195 -9.44 3.37 -5.82
N LEU A 196 -9.05 3.33 -7.10
CA LEU A 196 -9.56 4.26 -8.12
C LEU A 196 -11.01 3.98 -8.51
N PHE A 197 -11.38 2.71 -8.68
CA PHE A 197 -12.69 2.33 -9.22
C PHE A 197 -13.74 2.12 -8.13
N GLU A 198 -13.39 1.55 -6.97
CA GLU A 198 -14.34 1.25 -5.90
C GLU A 198 -14.74 2.50 -5.09
N SER A 199 -13.87 3.52 -5.02
CA SER A 199 -14.19 4.78 -4.31
C SER A 199 -15.27 5.64 -4.98
N SER A 200 -15.90 5.17 -6.07
CA SER A 200 -17.02 5.83 -6.78
C SER A 200 -18.38 5.27 -6.33
N GLU A 201 -18.91 5.74 -5.20
CA GLU A 201 -20.25 5.35 -4.75
C GLU A 201 -21.36 5.98 -5.64
N GLY A 202 -22.19 5.14 -6.28
CA GLY A 202 -23.46 5.57 -6.89
C GLY A 202 -23.38 6.28 -8.25
N HIS A 203 -22.30 6.07 -9.03
CA HIS A 203 -22.12 6.62 -10.39
C HIS A 203 -22.24 8.15 -10.53
N LYS A 204 -22.16 8.91 -9.42
CA LYS A 204 -22.15 10.37 -9.47
C LYS A 204 -20.75 10.86 -9.80
N PHE A 205 -20.65 11.72 -10.81
CA PHE A 205 -19.40 12.35 -11.18
C PHE A 205 -18.85 13.20 -10.02
N ASN A 206 -17.58 12.97 -9.64
CA ASN A 206 -16.88 13.73 -8.61
C ASN A 206 -15.66 14.42 -9.24
N LEU A 207 -15.80 15.72 -9.52
CA LEU A 207 -14.73 16.51 -10.14
C LEU A 207 -13.47 16.58 -9.27
N SER A 208 -13.63 16.76 -7.95
CA SER A 208 -12.50 16.79 -7.01
C SER A 208 -11.68 15.51 -7.07
N LYS A 209 -12.35 14.35 -7.12
CA LYS A 209 -11.70 13.03 -7.29
C LYS A 209 -10.95 12.95 -8.62
N LEU A 210 -11.57 13.37 -9.72
CA LEU A 210 -10.91 13.36 -11.03
C LEU A 210 -9.66 14.26 -11.05
N LEU A 211 -9.76 15.46 -10.47
CA LEU A 211 -8.64 16.41 -10.41
C LEU A 211 -7.46 15.83 -9.60
N VAL A 212 -7.72 15.24 -8.43
CA VAL A 212 -6.62 14.63 -7.65
C VAL A 212 -5.99 13.43 -8.35
N ILE A 213 -6.77 12.65 -9.11
CA ILE A 213 -6.23 11.56 -9.95
C ILE A 213 -5.31 12.14 -11.04
N ILE A 214 -5.76 13.16 -11.76
CA ILE A 214 -4.97 13.81 -12.81
C ILE A 214 -3.67 14.39 -12.22
N ILE A 215 -3.74 15.07 -11.08
CA ILE A 215 -2.56 15.60 -10.39
C ILE A 215 -1.60 14.47 -10.01
N GLY A 216 -2.11 13.36 -9.47
CA GLY A 216 -1.29 12.19 -9.14
C GLY A 216 -0.54 11.65 -10.37
N ILE A 217 -1.22 11.48 -11.50
CA ILE A 217 -0.61 11.00 -12.74
C ILE A 217 0.45 11.99 -13.26
N ILE A 218 0.15 13.29 -13.26
CA ILE A 218 1.08 14.33 -13.72
C ILE A 218 2.35 14.35 -12.86
N ILE A 219 2.22 14.32 -11.54
CA ILE A 219 3.39 14.33 -10.65
C ILE A 219 4.22 13.07 -10.87
N ALA A 220 3.57 11.90 -11.00
CA ALA A 220 4.27 10.64 -11.28
C ALA A 220 5.02 10.65 -12.61
N TYR A 221 4.48 11.30 -13.64
CA TYR A 221 5.12 11.39 -14.95
C TYR A 221 6.43 12.21 -14.96
N PHE A 222 6.53 13.20 -14.08
CA PHE A 222 7.70 14.09 -14.00
C PHE A 222 8.70 13.73 -12.90
N LEU A 223 8.40 12.69 -12.12
CA LEU A 223 9.33 12.15 -11.13
C LEU A 223 10.42 11.34 -11.84
#